data_AF-A0A935HW79-F1
#
_entry.id   AF-A0A935HW79-F1
#
_cell.length_a   1.000
_cell.length_b   1.000
_cell.length_c   1.000
_cell.angle_alpha   90.00
_cell.angle_beta   90.00
_cell.angle_gamma   90.00
#
_symmetry.space_group_name_H-M   'P 1'
#
loop_
_entity.id
_entity.type
_entity.pdbx_description
1 polymer ?
#
loop_
_entity_poly.entity_id
_entity_poly.type
_entity_poly.pdbx_seq_one_letter_code
_entity_poly.pdbx_strand_id
1 'polypeptide(L)'
;MKNIANYIFPLLLIFVGGALLIIGGRQGQNSWVMLGAGLALLAGVVSLLLQMGIINRTMGTVLGVVFAVVAIGLAYRNYRSVVEVLEFNESKAANDRLVVQGLKDIRTAQLGFKEATGAYTGSLESLRQFVKTGFIPMIKAIGQVPDSLTELQALELKLIVRDTIMAPALDSLFLSPRLQADRVYPFDPDNFVNSPTRDKKPYLLRAGVINSSGRSVPVFLARDPQPMVAGDTLLVGNMEKASTAGNWTGE
;
A
#
# COMPACT_ATOMS: atom_id res chain seq x y z
N MET A 1 21.12 -57.54 -24.78
CA MET A 1 21.82 -56.24 -24.65
C MET A 1 21.02 -55.37 -23.69
N LYS A 2 21.63 -54.79 -22.65
CA LYS A 2 20.92 -53.85 -21.77
C LYS A 2 20.50 -52.64 -22.61
N ASN A 3 19.22 -52.27 -22.59
CA ASN A 3 18.72 -51.11 -23.33
C ASN A 3 19.39 -49.84 -22.79
N ILE A 4 20.27 -49.23 -23.60
CA ILE A 4 20.96 -47.97 -23.30
C ILE A 4 19.96 -46.86 -22.95
N ALA A 5 18.77 -46.90 -23.56
CA ALA A 5 17.67 -45.98 -23.30
C ALA A 5 17.31 -45.84 -21.81
N ASN A 6 17.43 -46.91 -21.01
CA ASN A 6 17.06 -46.88 -19.60
C ASN A 6 18.06 -46.11 -18.72
N TYR A 7 19.26 -45.79 -19.22
CA TYR A 7 20.28 -45.02 -18.50
C TYR A 7 20.25 -43.53 -18.83
N ILE A 8 19.55 -43.12 -19.90
CA ILE A 8 19.52 -41.73 -20.37
C ILE A 8 18.90 -40.80 -19.31
N PHE A 9 17.76 -41.19 -18.74
CA PHE A 9 17.07 -40.38 -17.74
C PHE A 9 17.90 -40.18 -16.44
N PRO A 10 18.47 -41.24 -15.81
CA PRO A 10 19.36 -41.07 -14.67
C PRO A 10 20.58 -40.18 -14.95
N LEU A 11 21.24 -40.38 -16.10
CA LEU A 11 22.43 -39.61 -16.48
C LEU A 11 22.09 -38.12 -16.68
N LEU A 12 20.93 -37.82 -17.28
CA LEU A 12 20.45 -36.45 -17.44
C LEU A 12 20.20 -35.79 -16.10
N LEU A 13 19.53 -36.47 -15.16
CA LEU A 13 19.28 -35.96 -13.81
C LEU A 13 20.57 -35.66 -13.04
N ILE A 14 21.56 -36.55 -13.10
CA ILE A 14 22.86 -36.34 -12.48
C ILE A 14 23.57 -35.14 -13.10
N PHE A 15 23.56 -35.04 -14.43
CA PHE A 15 24.20 -33.93 -15.15
C PHE A 15 23.56 -32.59 -14.81
N VAL A 16 22.23 -32.50 -14.89
CA VAL A 16 21.48 -31.27 -14.59
C VAL A 16 21.60 -30.89 -13.12
N GLY A 17 21.41 -31.83 -12.19
CA GLY A 17 21.55 -31.58 -10.76
C GLY A 17 22.96 -31.16 -10.37
N GLY A 18 23.99 -31.79 -10.95
CA GLY A 18 25.40 -31.44 -10.74
C GLY A 18 25.74 -30.06 -11.30
N ALA A 19 25.29 -29.74 -12.51
CA ALA A 19 25.48 -28.43 -13.12
C ALA A 19 24.83 -27.32 -12.27
N LEU A 20 23.59 -27.53 -11.81
CA LEU A 20 22.87 -26.57 -10.96
C LEU A 20 23.55 -26.35 -9.61
N LEU A 21 24.12 -27.39 -8.99
CA LEU A 21 24.89 -27.25 -7.74
C LEU A 21 26.17 -26.43 -7.95
N ILE A 22 26.91 -26.68 -9.03
CA ILE A 22 28.15 -25.95 -9.35
C ILE A 22 27.83 -24.48 -9.64
N ILE A 23 26.78 -24.22 -10.41
CA ILE A 23 26.34 -22.86 -10.74
C ILE A 23 25.85 -22.14 -9.47
N GLY A 24 24.97 -22.77 -8.69
CA GLY A 24 24.42 -22.19 -7.47
C GLY A 24 25.47 -21.92 -6.40
N GLY A 25 26.45 -22.82 -6.24
CA GLY A 25 27.57 -22.64 -5.31
C GLY A 25 28.52 -21.49 -5.70
N ARG A 26 28.64 -21.17 -6.99
CA ARG A 26 29.44 -20.03 -7.46
C ARG A 26 28.67 -18.70 -7.41
N GLN A 27 27.36 -18.73 -7.57
CA GLN A 27 26.51 -17.54 -7.62
C GLN A 27 25.96 -17.14 -6.24
N GLY A 28 26.31 -17.86 -5.17
CA GLY A 28 25.80 -17.59 -3.81
C GLY A 28 24.28 -17.75 -3.73
N GLN A 29 23.73 -18.67 -4.51
CA GLN A 29 22.28 -18.84 -4.67
C GLN A 29 21.64 -19.39 -3.40
N ASN A 30 20.37 -19.05 -3.16
CA ASN A 30 19.63 -19.43 -1.96
C ASN A 30 19.75 -20.94 -1.65
N SER A 31 19.98 -21.31 -0.39
CA SER A 31 20.13 -22.68 0.10
C SER A 31 19.01 -23.63 -0.36
N TRP A 32 17.80 -23.10 -0.59
CA TRP A 32 16.68 -23.86 -1.14
C TRP A 32 16.90 -24.37 -2.57
N VAL A 33 17.52 -23.55 -3.42
CA VAL A 33 17.88 -23.95 -4.80
C VAL A 33 18.97 -25.02 -4.75
N MET A 34 19.95 -24.86 -3.85
CA MET A 34 21.01 -25.84 -3.65
C MET A 34 20.46 -27.19 -3.14
N LEU A 35 19.50 -27.16 -2.21
CA LEU A 35 18.81 -28.36 -1.75
C LEU A 35 18.04 -29.05 -2.88
N GLY A 36 17.31 -28.29 -3.70
CA GLY A 36 16.60 -28.84 -4.85
C GLY A 36 17.53 -29.53 -5.85
N ALA A 37 18.67 -28.89 -6.18
CA ALA A 37 19.68 -29.46 -7.06
C ALA A 37 20.35 -30.72 -6.47
N GLY A 38 20.60 -30.73 -5.16
CA GLY A 38 21.11 -31.89 -4.43
C GLY A 38 20.14 -33.08 -4.44
N LEU A 39 18.84 -32.83 -4.24
CA LEU A 39 17.80 -33.86 -4.32
C LEU A 39 17.68 -34.44 -5.73
N ALA A 40 17.76 -33.60 -6.77
CA ALA A 40 17.73 -34.06 -8.17
C ALA A 40 18.93 -34.96 -8.50
N LEU A 41 20.13 -34.59 -8.04
CA LEU A 41 21.34 -35.39 -8.20
C LEU A 41 21.21 -36.73 -7.46
N LEU A 42 20.75 -36.72 -6.20
CA LEU A 42 20.49 -37.93 -5.42
C LEU A 42 19.50 -38.87 -6.12
N ALA A 43 18.38 -38.34 -6.62
CA ALA A 43 17.40 -39.12 -7.36
C ALA A 43 17.99 -39.74 -8.64
N GLY A 44 18.82 -38.99 -9.37
CA GLY A 44 19.54 -39.49 -10.54
C GLY A 44 20.51 -40.63 -10.20
N VAL A 45 21.30 -40.48 -9.13
CA VAL A 45 22.22 -41.54 -8.65
C VAL A 45 21.45 -42.79 -8.22
N VAL A 46 20.38 -42.64 -7.43
CA VAL A 46 19.54 -43.77 -6.99
C VAL A 46 18.92 -44.49 -8.18
N SER A 47 18.41 -43.74 -9.18
CA SER A 47 17.83 -44.31 -10.40
C SER A 47 18.86 -45.09 -11.23
N LEU A 48 20.10 -44.58 -11.31
CA LEU A 48 21.20 -45.28 -11.99
C LEU A 48 21.62 -46.56 -11.26
N LEU A 49 21.71 -46.52 -9.93
CA LEU A 49 22.04 -47.69 -9.10
C LEU A 49 20.99 -48.81 -9.20
N LEU A 50 19.70 -48.46 -9.34
CA LEU A 50 18.63 -49.40 -9.64
C LEU A 50 18.81 -50.05 -11.02
N GLN A 51 19.10 -49.25 -12.04
CA GLN A 51 19.28 -49.73 -13.41
C GLN A 51 20.56 -50.60 -13.56
N MET A 52 21.56 -50.38 -12.72
CA MET A 52 22.76 -51.23 -12.63
C MET A 52 22.51 -52.55 -11.89
N GLY A 53 21.39 -52.69 -11.17
CA GLY A 53 21.07 -53.88 -10.39
C GLY A 53 21.80 -53.95 -9.04
N ILE A 54 22.41 -52.86 -8.59
CA ILE A 54 23.09 -52.77 -7.29
C ILE A 54 22.05 -52.69 -6.16
N ILE A 55 20.92 -52.03 -6.43
CA ILE A 55 19.80 -51.88 -5.49
C ILE A 55 18.67 -52.84 -5.88
N ASN A 56 18.11 -53.55 -4.90
CA ASN A 56 16.95 -54.43 -5.11
C ASN A 56 15.69 -53.62 -5.49
N ARG A 57 14.82 -54.20 -6.31
CA ARG A 57 13.58 -53.57 -6.80
C ARG A 57 12.67 -53.08 -5.68
N THR A 58 12.59 -53.81 -4.57
CA THR A 58 11.81 -53.41 -3.39
C THR A 58 12.34 -52.13 -2.74
N MET A 59 13.66 -52.02 -2.57
CA MET A 59 14.31 -50.82 -2.03
C MET A 59 14.14 -49.61 -2.96
N GLY A 60 14.16 -49.84 -4.29
CA GLY A 60 13.84 -48.80 -5.27
C GLY A 60 12.41 -48.26 -5.15
N THR A 61 11.42 -49.14 -4.98
CA THR A 61 10.03 -48.74 -4.77
C THR A 61 9.87 -47.95 -3.47
N VAL A 62 10.51 -48.39 -2.37
CA VAL A 62 10.46 -47.67 -1.09
C VAL A 62 11.04 -46.26 -1.22
N LEU A 63 12.22 -46.12 -1.82
CA LEU A 63 12.84 -44.81 -2.06
C LEU A 63 11.99 -43.92 -2.97
N GLY A 64 11.38 -44.50 -4.02
CA GLY A 64 10.46 -43.80 -4.89
C GLY A 64 9.22 -43.26 -4.16
N VAL A 65 8.62 -44.06 -3.27
CA VAL A 65 7.51 -43.62 -2.43
C VAL A 65 7.94 -42.50 -1.47
N VAL A 66 9.10 -42.62 -0.83
CA VAL A 66 9.64 -41.57 0.05
C VAL A 66 9.84 -40.26 -0.72
N PHE A 67 10.46 -40.32 -1.90
CA PHE A 67 10.65 -39.14 -2.75
C PHE A 67 9.32 -38.55 -3.23
N ALA A 68 8.33 -39.37 -3.55
CA ALA A 68 6.99 -38.91 -3.91
C ALA A 68 6.32 -38.15 -2.76
N VAL A 69 6.39 -38.69 -1.53
CA VAL A 69 5.85 -38.02 -0.33
C VAL A 69 6.57 -36.69 -0.07
N VAL A 70 7.90 -36.66 -0.16
CA VAL A 70 8.69 -35.43 -0.01
C VAL A 70 8.32 -34.40 -1.09
N ALA A 71 8.18 -34.83 -2.35
CA ALA A 71 7.79 -33.97 -3.45
C ALA A 71 6.40 -33.33 -3.23
N ILE A 72 5.42 -34.12 -2.76
CA ILE A 72 4.09 -33.62 -2.39
C ILE A 72 4.19 -32.58 -1.26
N GLY A 73 4.99 -32.86 -0.22
CA GLY A 73 5.21 -31.92 0.88
C GLY A 73 5.85 -30.59 0.45
N LEU A 74 6.84 -30.65 -0.44
CA LEU A 74 7.48 -29.45 -1.01
C LEU A 74 6.52 -28.68 -1.92
N ALA A 75 5.72 -29.37 -2.74
CA ALA A 75 4.70 -28.75 -3.58
C ALA A 75 3.67 -27.99 -2.74
N TYR A 76 3.18 -28.60 -1.65
CA TYR A 76 2.26 -27.94 -0.71
C TYR A 76 2.89 -26.71 -0.05
N ARG A 77 4.17 -26.77 0.35
CA ARG A 77 4.87 -25.63 0.95
C ARG A 77 5.04 -24.48 -0.03
N ASN A 78 5.39 -24.75 -1.28
CA ASN A 78 5.48 -23.73 -2.32
C ASN A 78 4.12 -23.07 -2.57
N TYR A 79 3.05 -23.88 -2.67
CA TYR A 79 1.69 -23.37 -2.79
C TYR A 79 1.33 -22.43 -1.62
N ARG A 80 1.56 -22.88 -0.37
CA ARG A 80 1.30 -22.07 0.83
C ARG A 80 2.10 -20.76 0.86
N SER A 81 3.37 -20.77 0.45
CA SER A 81 4.20 -19.57 0.40
C SER A 81 3.66 -18.52 -0.57
N VAL A 82 3.10 -18.94 -1.72
CA VAL A 82 2.50 -18.03 -2.69
C VAL A 82 1.20 -17.45 -2.15
N VAL A 83 0.35 -18.31 -1.55
CA VAL A 83 -0.93 -17.90 -0.96
C VAL A 83 -0.72 -16.90 0.19
N GLU A 84 0.24 -17.14 1.08
CA GLU A 84 0.54 -16.24 2.20
C GLU A 84 0.92 -14.83 1.73
N VAL A 85 1.75 -14.74 0.68
CA VAL A 85 2.13 -13.44 0.09
C VAL A 85 0.93 -12.75 -0.54
N LEU A 86 0.04 -13.50 -1.20
CA LEU A 86 -1.18 -12.94 -1.78
C LEU A 86 -2.12 -12.40 -0.71
N GLU A 87 -2.42 -13.19 0.32
CA GLU A 87 -3.28 -12.79 1.45
C GLU A 87 -2.71 -11.57 2.17
N PHE A 88 -1.39 -11.50 2.35
CA PHE A 88 -0.73 -10.33 2.92
C PHE A 88 -0.90 -9.08 2.05
N ASN A 89 -0.70 -9.19 0.73
CA ASN A 89 -0.84 -8.07 -0.19
C ASN A 89 -2.28 -7.56 -0.27
N GLU A 90 -3.27 -8.45 -0.27
CA GLU A 90 -4.69 -8.09 -0.22
C GLU A 90 -5.04 -7.38 1.10
N SER A 91 -4.57 -7.92 2.22
CA SER A 91 -4.77 -7.33 3.55
C SER A 91 -4.12 -5.95 3.64
N LYS A 92 -2.90 -5.80 3.09
CA LYS A 92 -2.20 -4.51 2.99
C LYS A 92 -2.98 -3.51 2.14
N ALA A 93 -3.42 -3.90 0.94
CA ALA A 93 -4.17 -3.01 0.07
C ALA A 93 -5.50 -2.55 0.72
N ALA A 94 -6.18 -3.45 1.44
CA ALA A 94 -7.38 -3.08 2.20
C ALA A 94 -7.05 -2.09 3.34
N ASN A 95 -5.97 -2.33 4.09
CA ASN A 95 -5.51 -1.44 5.16
C ASN A 95 -5.12 -0.05 4.60
N ASP A 96 -4.33 -0.02 3.55
CA ASP A 96 -3.86 1.20 2.89
C ASP A 96 -5.05 2.04 2.41
N ARG A 97 -6.10 1.43 1.84
CA ARG A 97 -7.34 2.15 1.45
C ARG A 97 -8.00 2.85 2.64
N LEU A 98 -8.05 2.19 3.79
CA LEU A 98 -8.61 2.79 5.02
C LEU A 98 -7.73 3.96 5.49
N VAL A 99 -6.42 3.76 5.58
CA VAL A 99 -5.47 4.79 6.03
C VAL A 99 -5.47 5.99 5.08
N VAL A 100 -5.47 5.75 3.77
CA VAL A 100 -5.56 6.81 2.74
C VAL A 100 -6.84 7.63 2.91
N GLN A 101 -8.00 6.99 3.16
CA GLN A 101 -9.24 7.72 3.41
C GLN A 101 -9.11 8.64 4.64
N GLY A 102 -8.51 8.16 5.73
CA GLY A 102 -8.28 8.98 6.93
C GLY A 102 -7.27 10.11 6.72
N LEU A 103 -6.21 9.87 5.94
CA LEU A 103 -5.25 10.92 5.56
C LEU A 103 -5.90 11.96 4.64
N LYS A 104 -6.83 11.57 3.76
CA LYS A 104 -7.66 12.50 2.97
C LYS A 104 -8.54 13.35 3.89
N ASP A 105 -9.15 12.77 4.91
CA ASP A 105 -9.94 13.51 5.89
C ASP A 105 -9.11 14.54 6.66
N ILE A 106 -7.90 14.15 7.11
CA ILE A 106 -6.95 15.08 7.75
C ILE A 106 -6.56 16.20 6.79
N ARG A 107 -6.28 15.90 5.52
CA ARG A 107 -5.97 16.91 4.51
C ARG A 107 -7.12 17.91 4.38
N THR A 108 -8.34 17.43 4.23
CA THR A 108 -9.54 18.29 4.10
C THR A 108 -9.71 19.17 5.33
N ALA A 109 -9.59 18.61 6.53
CA ALA A 109 -9.66 19.38 7.78
C ALA A 109 -8.56 20.45 7.86
N GLN A 110 -7.32 20.12 7.47
CA GLN A 110 -6.19 21.06 7.47
C GLN A 110 -6.37 22.19 6.45
N LEU A 111 -6.90 21.88 5.26
CA LEU A 111 -7.21 22.90 4.25
C LEU A 111 -8.26 23.88 4.76
N GLY A 112 -9.35 23.38 5.35
CA GLY A 112 -10.36 24.23 5.97
C GLY A 112 -9.81 25.04 7.15
N PHE A 113 -8.96 24.43 7.98
CA PHE A 113 -8.32 25.12 9.11
C PHE A 113 -7.43 26.27 8.63
N LYS A 114 -6.66 26.06 7.55
CA LYS A 114 -5.86 27.11 6.92
C LYS A 114 -6.74 28.20 6.30
N GLU A 115 -7.86 27.84 5.68
CA GLU A 115 -8.78 28.82 5.11
C GLU A 115 -9.40 29.73 6.18
N ALA A 116 -9.71 29.18 7.36
CA ALA A 116 -10.27 29.93 8.48
C ALA A 116 -9.22 30.74 9.27
N THR A 117 -8.00 30.23 9.45
CA THR A 117 -7.00 30.80 10.37
C THR A 117 -5.74 31.37 9.69
N GLY A 118 -5.55 31.08 8.41
CA GLY A 118 -4.35 31.44 7.63
C GLY A 118 -3.16 30.50 7.79
N ALA A 119 -3.19 29.54 8.72
CA ALA A 119 -2.09 28.61 8.99
C ALA A 119 -2.60 27.16 9.17
N TYR A 120 -1.71 26.17 9.07
CA TYR A 120 -2.01 24.79 9.44
C TYR A 120 -1.76 24.55 10.94
N THR A 121 -2.40 23.54 11.52
CA THR A 121 -2.19 23.15 12.93
C THR A 121 -1.35 21.88 13.05
N GLY A 122 -0.45 21.85 14.04
CA GLY A 122 0.31 20.66 14.43
C GLY A 122 -0.37 19.82 15.52
N SER A 123 -1.51 20.29 16.05
CA SER A 123 -2.24 19.63 17.13
C SER A 123 -3.49 18.94 16.60
N LEU A 124 -3.58 17.62 16.81
CA LEU A 124 -4.77 16.84 16.47
C LEU A 124 -6.01 17.30 17.25
N GLU A 125 -5.85 17.72 18.50
CA GLU A 125 -6.97 18.22 19.31
C GLU A 125 -7.55 19.50 18.69
N SER A 126 -6.68 20.45 18.34
CA SER A 126 -7.12 21.70 17.74
C SER A 126 -7.80 21.48 16.39
N LEU A 127 -7.30 20.51 15.60
CA LEU A 127 -7.91 20.13 14.34
C LEU A 127 -9.30 19.50 14.56
N ARG A 128 -9.44 18.60 15.52
CA ARG A 128 -10.73 17.98 15.88
C ARG A 128 -11.73 19.02 16.38
N GLN A 129 -11.32 19.90 17.27
CA GLN A 129 -12.18 20.97 17.78
C GLN A 129 -12.64 21.89 16.64
N PHE A 130 -11.75 22.26 15.73
CA PHE A 130 -12.11 23.06 14.56
C PHE A 130 -13.15 22.37 13.67
N VAL A 131 -12.99 21.07 13.39
CA VAL A 131 -13.99 20.35 12.59
C VAL A 131 -15.36 20.38 13.26
N LYS A 132 -15.41 20.19 14.59
CA LYS A 132 -16.68 20.10 15.34
C LYS A 132 -17.38 21.44 15.52
N THR A 133 -16.65 22.50 15.84
CA THR A 133 -17.23 23.79 16.27
C THR A 133 -16.76 24.99 15.45
N GLY A 134 -15.85 24.78 14.51
CA GLY A 134 -15.28 25.82 13.68
C GLY A 134 -16.18 26.21 12.51
N PHE A 135 -15.84 27.35 11.92
CA PHE A 135 -16.51 27.89 10.75
C PHE A 135 -15.47 28.15 9.66
N ILE A 136 -15.89 27.95 8.41
CA ILE A 136 -15.10 28.32 7.23
C ILE A 136 -15.80 29.44 6.47
N PRO A 137 -15.05 30.40 5.91
CA PRO A 137 -15.61 31.37 4.99
C PRO A 137 -15.97 30.67 3.68
N MET A 138 -17.22 30.79 3.24
CA MET A 138 -17.69 30.23 1.98
C MET A 138 -18.28 31.35 1.12
N ILE A 139 -17.84 31.45 -0.12
CA ILE A 139 -18.39 32.42 -1.07
C ILE A 139 -19.71 31.89 -1.60
N LYS A 140 -20.81 32.54 -1.21
CA LYS A 140 -22.13 32.26 -1.76
C LYS A 140 -22.33 33.07 -3.04
N ALA A 141 -22.53 32.33 -4.13
CA ALA A 141 -22.89 32.85 -5.44
C ALA A 141 -24.41 33.03 -5.55
N ILE A 142 -24.89 34.25 -5.79
CA ILE A 142 -26.30 34.50 -6.12
C ILE A 142 -26.33 35.18 -7.50
N GLY A 143 -27.11 34.61 -8.43
CA GLY A 143 -27.21 35.09 -9.81
C GLY A 143 -26.27 34.36 -10.79
N GLN A 144 -26.51 34.53 -12.08
CA GLN A 144 -25.66 34.03 -13.16
C GLN A 144 -25.08 35.20 -13.93
N VAL A 145 -23.80 35.10 -14.30
CA VAL A 145 -23.15 36.09 -15.17
C VAL A 145 -23.73 35.92 -16.58
N PRO A 146 -24.38 36.94 -17.17
CA PRO A 146 -24.82 36.87 -18.56
C PRO A 146 -23.61 36.79 -19.50
N ASP A 147 -23.71 36.01 -20.59
CA ASP A 147 -22.61 35.79 -21.55
C ASP A 147 -22.06 37.08 -22.20
N SER A 148 -22.83 38.16 -22.16
CA SER A 148 -22.47 39.48 -22.70
C SER A 148 -21.64 40.35 -21.74
N LEU A 149 -21.50 39.96 -20.47
CA LEU A 149 -20.89 40.78 -19.42
C LEU A 149 -19.72 40.06 -18.74
N THR A 150 -18.75 40.86 -18.29
CA THR A 150 -17.71 40.36 -17.38
C THR A 150 -18.26 40.24 -15.96
N GLU A 151 -17.65 39.40 -15.12
CA GLU A 151 -18.09 39.20 -13.74
C GLU A 151 -18.09 40.50 -12.91
N LEU A 152 -17.13 41.39 -13.17
CA LEU A 152 -17.07 42.73 -12.56
C LEU A 152 -18.25 43.61 -12.98
N GLN A 153 -18.60 43.63 -14.28
CA GLN A 153 -19.75 44.39 -14.78
C GLN A 153 -21.07 43.82 -14.24
N ALA A 154 -21.19 42.50 -14.12
CA ALA A 154 -22.37 41.86 -13.55
C ALA A 154 -22.54 42.15 -12.05
N LEU A 155 -21.43 42.29 -11.31
CA LEU A 155 -21.42 42.75 -9.90
C LEU A 155 -21.87 44.21 -9.79
N GLU A 156 -21.33 45.10 -10.61
CA GLU A 156 -21.69 46.53 -10.62
C GLU A 156 -23.16 46.76 -10.97
N LEU A 157 -23.67 45.99 -11.94
CA LEU A 157 -25.08 46.02 -12.35
C LEU A 157 -26.02 45.31 -11.36
N LYS A 158 -25.49 44.79 -10.25
CA LYS A 158 -26.24 44.04 -9.20
C LYS A 158 -26.98 42.82 -9.75
N LEU A 159 -26.51 42.25 -10.86
CA LEU A 159 -27.05 41.02 -11.46
C LEU A 159 -26.54 39.76 -10.73
N ILE A 160 -25.36 39.87 -10.13
CA ILE A 160 -24.79 38.85 -9.26
C ILE A 160 -24.39 39.44 -7.91
N VAL A 161 -24.49 38.64 -6.85
CA VAL A 161 -24.02 38.96 -5.51
C VAL A 161 -23.07 37.85 -5.07
N ARG A 162 -21.87 38.25 -4.65
CA ARG A 162 -20.87 37.36 -4.05
C ARG A 162 -20.73 37.76 -2.59
N ASP A 163 -21.35 37.00 -1.70
CA ASP A 163 -21.31 37.26 -0.26
C ASP A 163 -20.53 36.17 0.45
N THR A 164 -19.74 36.54 1.45
CA THR A 164 -19.01 35.56 2.27
C THR A 164 -19.88 35.18 3.46
N ILE A 165 -20.28 33.92 3.53
CA ILE A 165 -21.00 33.38 4.68
C ILE A 165 -20.05 32.50 5.51
N MET A 166 -20.22 32.55 6.83
CA MET A 166 -19.53 31.62 7.72
C MET A 166 -20.38 30.37 7.83
N ALA A 167 -19.90 29.27 7.25
CA ALA A 167 -20.58 27.98 7.29
C ALA A 167 -19.88 27.03 8.28
N PRO A 168 -20.61 26.13 8.98
CA PRO A 168 -19.99 25.14 9.84
C PRO A 168 -18.98 24.28 9.06
N ALA A 169 -17.79 24.10 9.63
CA ALA A 169 -16.72 23.34 8.99
C ALA A 169 -17.13 21.89 8.73
N LEU A 170 -17.76 21.23 9.71
CA LEU A 170 -18.25 19.85 9.59
C LEU A 170 -19.17 19.66 8.38
N ASP A 171 -20.22 20.47 8.30
CA ASP A 171 -21.27 20.33 7.29
C ASP A 171 -20.73 20.58 5.89
N SER A 172 -19.90 21.62 5.77
CA SER A 172 -19.36 22.08 4.49
C SER A 172 -18.28 21.14 3.93
N LEU A 173 -17.40 20.63 4.81
CA LEU A 173 -16.24 19.85 4.40
C LEU A 173 -16.48 18.34 4.37
N PHE A 174 -17.47 17.83 5.10
CA PHE A 174 -17.64 16.38 5.27
C PHE A 174 -19.05 15.88 5.00
N LEU A 175 -20.12 16.64 5.29
CA LEU A 175 -21.49 16.10 5.23
C LEU A 175 -22.20 16.24 3.88
N SER A 176 -21.57 16.83 2.86
CA SER A 176 -22.22 16.93 1.55
C SER A 176 -22.38 15.55 0.89
N PRO A 177 -23.53 15.26 0.23
CA PRO A 177 -23.79 13.93 -0.37
C PRO A 177 -22.70 13.48 -1.36
N ARG A 178 -22.13 14.43 -2.11
CA ARG A 178 -21.04 14.16 -3.06
C ARG A 178 -19.78 13.68 -2.34
N LEU A 179 -19.46 14.27 -1.19
CA LEU A 179 -18.26 13.90 -0.41
C LEU A 179 -18.43 12.57 0.33
N GLN A 180 -19.67 12.10 0.52
CA GLN A 180 -19.97 10.81 1.14
C GLN A 180 -20.03 9.64 0.14
N ALA A 181 -20.28 9.90 -1.14
CA ALA A 181 -20.50 8.87 -2.15
C ALA A 181 -19.27 7.95 -2.38
N ASP A 182 -18.07 8.52 -2.41
CA ASP A 182 -16.84 7.79 -2.79
C ASP A 182 -15.98 7.37 -1.59
N ARG A 183 -16.51 7.46 -0.37
CA ARG A 183 -15.75 7.17 0.85
C ARG A 183 -15.66 5.67 1.11
N VAL A 184 -14.50 5.24 1.59
CA VAL A 184 -14.30 3.85 2.07
C VAL A 184 -15.08 3.58 3.35
N TYR A 185 -15.24 4.59 4.22
CA TYR A 185 -16.04 4.52 5.44
C TYR A 185 -16.66 5.89 5.80
N PRO A 186 -17.78 5.92 6.57
CA PRO A 186 -18.44 7.15 6.97
C PRO A 186 -17.52 8.08 7.77
N PHE A 187 -17.65 9.38 7.57
CA PHE A 187 -16.88 10.35 8.35
C PHE A 187 -17.32 10.35 9.83
N ASP A 188 -16.36 10.30 10.75
CA ASP A 188 -16.60 10.43 12.19
C ASP A 188 -15.80 11.61 12.76
N PRO A 189 -16.45 12.72 13.17
CA PRO A 189 -15.78 13.92 13.66
C PRO A 189 -15.03 13.71 14.99
N ASP A 190 -15.35 12.68 15.77
CA ASP A 190 -14.69 12.43 17.06
C ASP A 190 -13.40 11.63 16.88
N ASN A 191 -13.35 10.76 15.87
CA ASN A 191 -12.29 9.76 15.70
C ASN A 191 -11.44 9.91 14.43
N PHE A 192 -11.73 10.83 13.50
CA PHE A 192 -10.96 10.96 12.24
C PHE A 192 -9.46 11.28 12.44
N VAL A 193 -9.08 11.79 13.61
CA VAL A 193 -7.67 12.04 14.01
C VAL A 193 -6.90 10.76 14.36
N ASN A 194 -7.60 9.64 14.47
CA ASN A 194 -7.04 8.32 14.72
C ASN A 194 -7.06 7.48 13.44
N SER A 195 -6.05 6.65 13.26
CA SER A 195 -5.97 5.70 12.16
C SER A 195 -7.17 4.72 12.25
N PRO A 196 -7.91 4.46 11.16
CA PRO A 196 -9.05 3.53 11.15
C PRO A 196 -8.64 2.06 11.27
N THR A 197 -7.34 1.79 11.40
CA THR A 197 -6.77 0.46 11.66
C THR A 197 -7.17 -0.10 13.03
N ARG A 198 -6.89 -1.39 13.25
CA ARG A 198 -7.25 -2.13 14.47
C ARG A 198 -6.81 -1.43 15.76
N ASP A 199 -5.62 -0.82 15.77
CA ASP A 199 -5.01 -0.24 16.97
C ASP A 199 -5.43 1.21 17.24
N LYS A 200 -6.15 1.85 16.29
CA LYS A 200 -6.70 3.21 16.41
C LYS A 200 -5.71 4.26 16.91
N LYS A 201 -4.44 4.14 16.54
CA LYS A 201 -3.40 5.08 16.96
C LYS A 201 -3.60 6.46 16.33
N PRO A 202 -3.32 7.55 17.05
CA PRO A 202 -3.42 8.90 16.51
C PRO A 202 -2.41 9.12 15.37
N TYR A 203 -2.80 9.87 14.35
CA TYR A 203 -1.89 10.23 13.26
C TYR A 203 -0.73 11.11 13.73
N LEU A 204 0.44 10.97 13.10
CA LEU A 204 1.58 11.81 13.42
C LEU A 204 1.48 13.11 12.62
N LEU A 205 1.04 14.18 13.28
CA LEU A 205 0.79 15.48 12.65
C LEU A 205 1.88 16.50 13.02
N ARG A 206 2.36 17.24 12.03
CA ARG A 206 3.26 18.38 12.19
C ARG A 206 2.81 19.52 11.29
N ALA A 207 2.99 20.74 11.74
CA ALA A 207 2.80 21.95 10.94
C ALA A 207 3.98 22.90 11.11
N GLY A 208 4.17 23.77 10.14
CA GLY A 208 5.23 24.76 10.13
C GLY A 208 5.06 25.74 8.98
N VAL A 209 6.10 26.52 8.73
CA VAL A 209 6.15 27.49 7.63
C VAL A 209 7.50 27.31 6.93
N ILE A 210 7.47 27.29 5.60
CA ILE A 210 8.67 27.28 4.77
C ILE A 210 8.77 28.57 3.98
N ASN A 211 10.00 28.92 3.59
CA ASN A 211 10.23 29.95 2.60
C ASN A 211 10.27 29.28 1.22
N SER A 212 9.27 29.56 0.38
CA SER A 212 9.20 29.08 -1.00
C SER A 212 9.21 30.28 -1.93
N SER A 213 10.27 30.42 -2.72
CA SER A 213 10.46 31.52 -3.68
C SER A 213 10.26 32.92 -3.06
N GLY A 214 10.79 33.13 -1.85
CA GLY A 214 10.72 34.42 -1.15
C GLY A 214 9.41 34.70 -0.42
N ARG A 215 8.46 33.76 -0.42
CA ARG A 215 7.19 33.86 0.32
C ARG A 215 7.12 32.83 1.45
N SER A 216 6.64 33.27 2.60
CA SER A 216 6.31 32.39 3.72
C SER A 216 5.04 31.59 3.41
N VAL A 217 5.17 30.27 3.27
CA VAL A 217 4.06 29.38 2.94
C VAL A 217 3.85 28.40 4.11
N PRO A 218 2.66 28.35 4.72
CA PRO A 218 2.36 27.36 5.74
C PRO A 218 2.36 25.97 5.11
N VAL A 219 2.88 24.99 5.85
CA VAL A 219 2.93 23.59 5.46
C VAL A 219 2.51 22.69 6.61
N PHE A 220 2.07 21.48 6.27
CA PHE A 220 1.80 20.44 7.25
C PHE A 220 2.25 19.08 6.71
N LEU A 221 2.37 18.12 7.61
CA LEU A 221 2.67 16.75 7.31
C LEU A 221 1.91 15.87 8.29
N ALA A 222 1.05 15.00 7.76
CA ALA A 222 0.42 13.93 8.53
C ALA A 222 0.95 12.58 8.02
N ARG A 223 1.27 11.67 8.94
CA ARG A 223 1.79 10.33 8.63
C ARG A 223 1.03 9.26 9.38
N ASP A 224 0.87 8.12 8.73
CA ASP A 224 0.40 6.89 9.36
C ASP A 224 1.33 6.50 10.53
N PRO A 225 0.80 6.30 11.75
CA PRO A 225 1.60 5.91 12.89
C PRO A 225 2.11 4.47 12.83
N GLN A 226 1.48 3.58 12.06
CA GLN A 226 1.80 2.16 12.07
C GLN A 226 1.62 1.50 10.69
N PRO A 227 2.58 1.70 9.77
CA PRO A 227 2.52 1.08 8.46
C PRO A 227 2.70 -0.45 8.56
N MET A 228 2.00 -1.19 7.70
CA MET A 228 2.15 -2.65 7.64
C MET A 228 3.53 -3.10 7.15
N VAL A 229 4.22 -2.26 6.38
CA VAL A 229 5.57 -2.50 5.88
C VAL A 229 6.47 -1.32 6.24
N ALA A 230 7.58 -1.61 6.91
CA ALA A 230 8.56 -0.58 7.25
C ALA A 230 9.13 0.06 5.97
N GLY A 231 9.11 1.39 5.90
CA GLY A 231 9.57 2.16 4.73
C GLY A 231 8.46 2.53 3.74
N ASP A 232 7.29 1.89 3.81
CA ASP A 232 6.12 2.19 2.96
C ASP A 232 5.06 2.97 3.76
N THR A 233 5.50 4.04 4.44
CA THR A 233 4.61 4.83 5.30
C THR A 233 3.76 5.78 4.47
N LEU A 234 2.44 5.66 4.61
CA LEU A 234 1.50 6.59 3.99
C LEU A 234 1.56 7.96 4.67
N LEU A 235 1.63 9.01 3.86
CA LEU A 235 1.74 10.38 4.32
C LEU A 235 1.03 11.36 3.40
N VAL A 236 0.68 12.51 3.96
CA VAL A 236 0.08 13.62 3.23
C VAL A 236 0.69 14.94 3.68
N GLY A 237 0.93 15.82 2.71
CA GLY A 237 1.65 17.06 2.94
C GLY A 237 3.16 16.88 2.97
N ASN A 238 3.88 17.99 3.12
CA ASN A 238 5.34 18.00 3.11
C ASN A 238 5.86 19.18 3.94
N MET A 239 6.92 18.97 4.73
CA MET A 239 7.53 20.02 5.57
C MET A 239 8.62 20.84 4.87
N GLU A 240 9.07 20.42 3.68
CA GLU A 240 10.14 21.06 2.90
C GLU A 240 9.61 21.75 1.64
N LYS A 241 8.45 21.29 1.13
CA LYS A 241 7.82 21.83 -0.08
C LYS A 241 6.37 22.21 0.23
N ALA A 242 5.88 23.25 -0.43
CA ALA A 242 4.49 23.69 -0.35
C ALA A 242 3.58 22.73 -1.13
N SER A 243 3.41 21.52 -0.62
CA SER A 243 2.58 20.48 -1.20
C SER A 243 1.66 19.91 -0.13
N THR A 244 0.41 19.70 -0.52
CA THR A 244 -0.61 19.00 0.26
C THR A 244 -0.91 17.61 -0.29
N ALA A 245 -0.16 17.17 -1.32
CA ALA A 245 -0.34 15.89 -1.98
C ALA A 245 0.01 14.71 -1.06
N GLY A 246 -0.57 13.56 -1.37
CA GLY A 246 -0.30 12.28 -0.72
C GLY A 246 0.78 11.54 -1.48
N ASN A 247 1.39 10.53 -0.85
CA ASN A 247 2.34 9.65 -1.51
C ASN A 247 1.70 8.39 -2.12
N TRP A 248 0.37 8.32 -2.20
CA TRP A 248 -0.37 7.21 -2.80
C TRP A 248 -0.74 7.47 -4.27
N THR A 249 -1.01 6.41 -5.02
CA THR A 249 -1.39 6.47 -6.44
C THR A 249 -2.90 6.61 -6.64
N GLY A 250 -3.33 7.33 -7.67
CA GLY A 250 -4.74 7.38 -8.10
C GLY A 250 -5.58 8.47 -7.42
N GLU A 251 -5.04 9.68 -7.28
CA GLU A 251 -5.84 10.88 -6.98
C GLU A 251 -6.67 11.33 -8.18
#